data_AF-H1PNX7-F1
#
_entry.id   AF-H1PNX7-F1
#
_cell.length_a   1.000
_cell.length_b   1.000
_cell.length_c   1.000
_cell.angle_alpha   90.00
_cell.angle_beta   90.00
_cell.angle_gamma   90.00
#
_symmetry.space_group_name_H-M   'P 1'
#
loop_
_entity.id
_entity.type
_entity.pdbx_description
1 polymer ?
#
loop_
_entity_poly.entity_id
_entity_poly.type
_entity_poly.pdbx_seq_one_letter_code
_entity_poly.pdbx_strand_id
1 'polypeptide(L)' 'MWICKKCGGEIIAIIESDDSFEFSLDKYGNLNEFLTCHTEDIEKIVKQKKNIVGMYCEDCDIEIEDLEKEAVWED' A
#
# COMPACT_ATOMS: atom_id res chain seq x y z
N MET A 1 -10.14 8.62 6.58
CA MET A 1 -9.28 7.43 6.76
C MET A 1 -10.02 6.33 7.50
N TRP A 2 -9.69 5.06 7.23
CA TRP A 2 -10.22 3.94 8.02
C TRP A 2 -9.38 3.73 9.27
N ILE A 3 -10.06 3.63 10.40
CA ILE A 3 -9.45 3.54 11.73
C ILE A 3 -9.92 2.25 12.41
N CYS A 4 -9.01 1.53 13.05
CA CYS A 4 -9.33 0.35 13.85
C CYS A 4 -10.20 0.74 15.05
N LYS A 5 -11.37 0.12 15.20
CA LYS A 5 -12.28 0.37 16.33
C LYS A 5 -11.68 0.03 17.69
N LYS A 6 -10.67 -0.85 17.73
CA LYS A 6 -10.08 -1.36 18.97
C LYS A 6 -9.03 -0.42 19.56
N CYS A 7 -8.10 0.06 18.75
CA CYS A 7 -6.98 0.89 19.21
C CYS A 7 -7.02 2.33 18.71
N GLY A 8 -7.85 2.65 17.71
CA GLY A 8 -7.82 3.97 17.05
C GLY A 8 -6.68 4.14 16.04
N GLY A 9 -5.93 3.08 15.76
CA GLY A 9 -4.83 3.09 14.77
C GLY A 9 -5.34 3.06 13.33
N GLU A 10 -4.50 3.50 12.40
CA GLU A 10 -4.81 3.48 10.96
C GLU A 10 -4.92 2.05 10.42
N ILE A 11 -5.88 1.83 9.51
CA ILE A 11 -5.97 0.59 8.74
C ILE A 11 -5.18 0.74 7.44
N ILE A 12 -4.20 -0.14 7.26
CA ILE A 12 -3.32 -0.16 6.09
C ILE A 12 -3.82 -1.24 5.13
N ALA A 13 -4.03 -0.86 3.87
CA ALA A 13 -4.40 -1.79 2.80
C ALA A 13 -3.17 -2.23 2.01
N ILE A 14 -3.17 -3.49 1.59
CA ILE A 14 -2.14 -4.09 0.75
C ILE A 14 -2.74 -4.33 -0.63
N ILE A 15 -2.08 -3.81 -1.65
CA ILE A 15 -2.37 -4.14 -3.04
C ILE A 15 -1.30 -5.08 -3.59
N GLU A 16 -1.71 -6.06 -4.36
CA GLU A 16 -0.79 -6.85 -5.17
C GLU A 16 -0.82 -6.34 -6.61
N SER A 17 0.36 -6.23 -7.20
CA SER A 17 0.55 -5.62 -8.50
C SER A 17 1.57 -6.38 -9.34
N ASP A 18 1.15 -6.81 -10.54
CA ASP A 18 2.03 -7.40 -11.56
C ASP A 18 2.75 -6.35 -12.42
N ASP A 19 2.99 -5.15 -11.88
CA ASP A 19 3.62 -4.08 -12.66
C ASP A 19 5.12 -4.35 -12.85
N SER A 20 5.60 -4.12 -14.08
CA SER A 20 7.02 -4.16 -14.40
C SER A 20 7.63 -2.76 -14.29
N PHE A 21 8.69 -2.62 -13.50
CA PHE A 21 9.44 -1.37 -13.37
C PHE A 21 10.78 -1.48 -14.09
N GLU A 22 11.12 -0.46 -14.88
CA GLU A 22 12.43 -0.34 -15.50
C GLU A 22 13.29 0.60 -14.66
N PHE A 23 14.55 0.23 -14.47
CA PHE A 23 15.52 1.00 -13.72
C PHE A 23 16.90 0.84 -14.35
N SER A 24 17.75 1.84 -14.14
CA SER A 24 19.16 1.79 -14.47
C SER A 24 19.98 1.25 -13.30
N LEU A 25 21.03 0.49 -13.64
CA LEU A 25 22.04 0.03 -12.71
C LEU A 25 23.30 0.88 -12.85
N ASP A 26 24.00 1.10 -11.74
CA ASP A 26 25.35 1.66 -11.77
C ASP A 26 26.39 0.64 -12.29
N LYS A 27 27.65 1.06 -12.42
CA LYS A 27 28.75 0.19 -12.88
C LYS A 27 29.06 -0.99 -11.95
N TYR A 28 28.48 -1.04 -10.75
CA TYR A 28 28.63 -2.10 -9.77
C TYR A 28 27.38 -3.00 -9.69
N GLY A 29 26.34 -2.71 -10.48
CA GLY A 29 25.09 -3.45 -10.47
C GLY A 29 24.11 -3.04 -9.36
N ASN A 30 24.34 -1.91 -8.70
CA ASN A 30 23.37 -1.36 -7.73
C ASN A 30 22.31 -0.52 -8.45
N LEU A 31 21.12 -0.46 -7.86
CA LEU A 31 20.06 0.41 -8.34
C LEU A 31 20.50 1.88 -8.28
N ASN A 32 20.42 2.58 -9.41
CA ASN A 32 20.81 3.97 -9.52
C ASN A 32 19.58 4.89 -9.68
N GLU A 33 18.70 4.60 -10.66
CA GLU A 33 17.54 5.44 -10.96
C GLU A 33 16.41 4.61 -11.60
N PHE A 34 15.16 4.84 -11.17
CA PHE A 34 13.97 4.28 -11.83
C PHE A 34 13.67 5.07 -13.11
N LEU A 35 13.51 4.37 -14.22
CA LEU A 35 13.31 4.96 -15.55
C LEU A 35 11.83 5.08 -15.92
N THR A 36 10.96 4.18 -15.41
CA THR A 36 9.52 4.18 -15.73
C THR A 36 8.62 4.65 -14.60
N CYS A 37 9.19 5.10 -13.49
CA CYS A 37 8.42 5.40 -12.29
C CYS A 37 8.90 6.73 -11.68
N HIS A 38 8.08 7.77 -11.80
CA HIS A 38 8.12 8.87 -10.85
C HIS A 38 7.25 8.50 -9.64
N THR A 39 7.57 8.99 -8.45
CA THR A 39 6.79 8.69 -7.22
C THR A 39 5.32 9.08 -7.36
N GLU A 40 5.03 10.12 -8.14
CA GLU A 40 3.67 10.52 -8.52
C GLU A 40 2.92 9.48 -9.38
N ASP A 41 3.65 8.63 -10.12
CA ASP A 41 3.06 7.56 -10.91
C ASP A 41 2.68 6.37 -10.01
N ILE A 42 3.48 6.05 -8.98
CA ILE A 42 3.13 4.99 -8.01
C ILE A 42 1.83 5.33 -7.28
N GLU A 43 1.68 6.56 -6.78
CA GLU A 43 0.44 6.95 -6.09
C GLU A 43 -0.78 6.86 -7.01
N LYS A 44 -0.62 7.24 -8.28
CA LYS A 44 -1.69 7.09 -9.30
C LYS A 44 -1.99 5.62 -9.60
N ILE A 45 -0.96 4.79 -9.74
CA ILE A 45 -1.10 3.35 -9.95
C ILE A 45 -1.88 2.74 -8.78
N VAL A 46 -1.50 3.05 -7.54
CA VAL A 46 -2.20 2.59 -6.33
C VAL A 46 -3.66 3.05 -6.34
N LYS A 47 -3.93 4.33 -6.64
CA LYS A 47 -5.30 4.87 -6.71
C LYS A 47 -6.15 4.27 -7.83
N GLN A 48 -5.53 3.82 -8.93
CA GLN A 48 -6.22 3.17 -10.04
C GLN A 48 -6.46 1.68 -9.79
N LYS A 49 -5.60 1.01 -9.02
CA LYS A 49 -5.75 -0.40 -8.69
C LYS A 49 -6.81 -0.58 -7.60
N LYS A 50 -7.73 -1.52 -7.87
CA LYS A 50 -8.78 -1.92 -6.94
C LYS A 50 -8.55 -3.29 -6.31
N ASN A 51 -7.43 -3.94 -6.63
CA ASN A 51 -7.11 -5.28 -6.15
C ASN A 51 -6.44 -5.22 -4.77
N ILE A 52 -7.23 -4.92 -3.75
CA ILE A 52 -6.80 -5.04 -2.36
C ILE A 52 -6.77 -6.53 -2.04
N VAL A 53 -5.60 -7.05 -1.68
CA VAL A 53 -5.40 -8.47 -1.32
C VAL A 53 -5.41 -8.71 0.18
N GLY A 54 -5.29 -7.66 0.98
CA GLY A 54 -5.33 -7.73 2.44
C GLY A 54 -5.38 -6.36 3.06
N MET A 55 -5.76 -6.31 4.32
CA MET A 55 -5.82 -5.09 5.13
C MET A 55 -5.42 -5.45 6.56
N TYR A 56 -4.76 -4.54 7.28
CA TYR A 56 -4.33 -4.82 8.65
C TYR A 56 -4.28 -3.55 9.50
N CYS A 57 -4.27 -3.72 10.81
CA CYS A 57 -3.94 -2.67 11.76
C CYS A 57 -2.57 -2.96 12.38
N GLU A 58 -1.60 -2.09 12.13
CA GLU A 58 -0.23 -2.26 12.62
C GLU A 58 -0.17 -2.27 14.16
N ASP A 59 -0.91 -1.38 14.82
CA ASP A 59 -0.92 -1.25 16.29
C ASP A 59 -1.49 -2.47 17.01
N CYS A 60 -2.46 -3.14 16.38
CA CYS A 60 -3.07 -4.35 16.93
C CYS A 60 -2.36 -5.63 16.47
N ASP A 61 -1.49 -5.54 15.45
CA ASP A 61 -0.90 -6.69 14.75
C ASP A 61 -1.98 -7.71 14.32
N ILE A 62 -3.09 -7.20 13.77
CA ILE A 62 -4.20 -8.02 13.27
C ILE A 62 -4.48 -7.74 11.81
N GLU A 63 -4.83 -8.80 11.09
CA GLU A 63 -5.46 -8.71 9.78
C GLU A 63 -6.93 -8.28 9.93
N ILE A 64 -7.41 -7.46 8.99
CA ILE A 64 -8.78 -6.96 8.93
C ILE A 64 -9.48 -7.70 7.79
N GLU A 65 -10.31 -8.67 8.15
CA GLU A 65 -11.10 -9.45 7.19
C GLU A 65 -12.40 -8.73 6.84
N ASP A 66 -13.00 -8.02 7.80
CA ASP A 66 -14.26 -7.29 7.65
C ASP A 66 -14.12 -5.84 8.12
N LEU A 67 -13.96 -4.95 7.15
CA LEU A 67 -13.76 -3.53 7.37
C LEU A 67 -14.92 -2.88 8.14
N GLU A 68 -16.16 -3.24 7.84
CA GLU A 68 -17.33 -2.62 8.47
C GLU A 68 -17.48 -3.08 9.92
N LYS A 69 -17.05 -4.31 10.22
CA LYS A 69 -17.06 -4.84 11.57
C LYS A 69 -15.92 -4.27 12.42
N GLU A 70 -14.72 -4.20 11.87
CA GLU A 70 -13.49 -3.97 12.65
C GLU A 70 -12.95 -2.53 12.58
N ALA A 71 -13.42 -1.75 11.60
CA ALA A 71 -12.98 -0.37 11.40
C ALA A 71 -14.16 0.63 11.33
N VAL A 72 -13.82 1.91 11.42
CA VAL A 72 -14.72 3.05 11.25
C VAL A 72 -14.05 4.09 10.35
N TRP A 73 -14.83 4.81 9.55
CA TRP A 73 -14.32 5.92 8.76
C TRP A 73 -14.33 7.21 9.60
N GLU A 74 -13.17 7.85 9.73
CA GLU A 74 -13.01 9.18 10.31
C GLU A 74 -12.42 10.11 9.25
N ASP A 75 -12.87 11.36 9.15
CA ASP A 75 -12.38 12.30 8.12
C ASP A 75 -10.92 12.72 8.33
#